data_AF-A0A7K9C912-F1
#
_entry.id   AF-A0A7K9C912-F1
#
_cell.length_a   1.000
_cell.length_b   1.000
_cell.length_c   1.000
_cell.angle_alpha   90.00
_cell.angle_beta   90.00
_cell.angle_gamma   90.00
#
_symmetry.space_group_name_H-M   'P 1'
#
loop_
_entity.id
_entity.type
_entity.pdbx_description
1 polymer ?
#
loop_
_entity_poly.entity_id
_entity_poly.type
_entity_poly.pdbx_seq_one_letter_code
_entity_poly.pdbx_strand_id
1 'polypeptide(L)'
;RGGCVEVSSGSEAVLGAPFRLLCIACKRRSETTAQAQGEWFFRPQGGDTTSKILHYDPEEGREEVAPGPFQGVLSWNGSRGTRDLQ
;
A
#
# COMPACT_ATOMS: atom_id res chain seq x y z
N ARG A 1 0.25 23.68 -4.40
CA ARG A 1 -0.94 22.95 -4.88
C ARG A 1 -0.46 21.93 -5.90
N GLY A 2 -0.45 20.65 -5.55
CA GLY A 2 -0.22 19.55 -6.49
C GLY A 2 -1.53 18.81 -6.72
N GLY A 3 -1.75 18.30 -7.93
CA GLY A 3 -2.85 17.39 -8.22
C GLY A 3 -2.46 15.94 -7.90
N CYS A 4 -3.43 15.11 -7.54
CA CYS A 4 -3.26 13.67 -7.43
C CYS A 4 -3.54 13.03 -8.80
N VAL A 5 -2.73 12.06 -9.21
CA VAL A 5 -2.90 11.33 -10.47
C VAL A 5 -2.74 9.84 -10.20
N GLU A 6 -3.75 9.05 -10.58
CA GLU A 6 -3.71 7.60 -10.47
C GLU A 6 -2.92 7.01 -11.63
N VAL A 7 -1.93 6.17 -11.30
CA VAL A 7 -1.07 5.48 -12.28
C VAL A 7 -1.08 4.00 -11.95
N SER A 8 -1.22 3.16 -12.98
CA SER A 8 -1.21 1.71 -12.82
C SER A 8 0.15 1.20 -12.31
N SER A 9 0.12 0.21 -11.44
CA SER A 9 1.34 -0.50 -11.02
C SER A 9 1.92 -1.31 -12.17
N GLY A 10 3.24 -1.47 -12.18
CA GLY A 10 3.88 -2.51 -12.99
C GLY A 10 3.44 -3.91 -12.54
N SER A 11 3.56 -4.89 -13.44
CA SER A 11 3.18 -6.29 -13.21
C SER A 11 4.34 -7.29 -13.35
N GLU A 12 5.50 -6.85 -13.83
CA GLU A 12 6.66 -7.71 -14.06
C GLU A 12 7.75 -7.40 -13.03
N ALA A 13 8.09 -8.40 -12.22
CA ALA A 13 9.15 -8.31 -11.22
C ALA A 13 10.34 -9.18 -11.62
N VAL A 14 11.56 -8.73 -11.30
CA VAL A 14 12.79 -9.49 -11.53
C VAL A 14 13.16 -10.24 -10.26
N LEU A 15 13.40 -11.55 -10.37
CA LEU A 15 13.75 -12.39 -9.23
C LEU A 15 15.01 -11.85 -8.51
N GLY A 16 14.91 -11.69 -7.19
CA GLY A 16 15.99 -11.19 -6.34
C GLY A 16 16.17 -9.66 -6.34
N ALA A 17 15.44 -8.92 -7.17
CA ALA A 17 15.43 -7.46 -7.16
C ALA A 17 14.24 -6.91 -6.36
N PRO A 18 14.38 -5.77 -5.68
CA PRO A 18 13.23 -5.08 -5.07
C PRO A 18 12.21 -4.69 -6.13
N PHE A 19 10.92 -4.87 -5.81
CA PHE A 19 9.81 -4.48 -6.67
C PHE A 19 8.83 -3.62 -5.89
N ARG A 20 8.30 -2.57 -6.53
CA ARG A 20 7.34 -1.66 -5.91
C ARG A 20 5.97 -1.83 -6.56
N LEU A 21 4.98 -2.20 -5.75
CA LEU A 21 3.58 -2.15 -6.13
C LEU A 21 3.03 -0.74 -5.87
N LEU A 22 2.33 -0.18 -6.86
CA LEU A 22 1.65 1.11 -6.72
C LEU A 22 0.16 0.90 -6.46
N CYS A 23 -0.35 1.60 -5.45
CA CYS A 23 -1.78 1.78 -5.22
C CYS A 23 -1.98 3.27 -4.90
N ILE A 24 -2.50 4.00 -5.88
CA ILE A 24 -2.73 5.45 -5.78
C ILE A 24 -4.24 5.64 -5.91
N ALA A 25 -4.86 6.24 -4.90
CA ALA A 25 -6.29 6.48 -4.85
C ALA A 25 -6.55 7.96 -4.60
N CYS A 26 -7.04 8.64 -5.63
CA CYS A 26 -7.25 10.08 -5.60
C CYS A 26 -8.68 10.41 -5.16
N LYS A 27 -8.82 11.20 -4.09
CA LYS A 27 -10.04 11.94 -3.79
C LYS A 27 -10.47 12.71 -5.02
N ARG A 28 -11.77 12.65 -5.31
CA ARG A 28 -12.39 13.41 -6.39
C ARG A 28 -12.23 14.92 -6.24
N ARG A 29 -12.15 15.39 -4.99
CA ARG A 29 -11.96 16.80 -4.61
C ARG A 29 -10.86 16.89 -3.55
N SER A 30 -9.75 17.53 -3.89
CA SER A 30 -8.56 17.62 -3.02
C SER A 30 -8.82 18.39 -1.71
N GLU A 31 -9.74 19.34 -1.76
CA GLU A 31 -10.13 20.21 -0.65
C GLU A 31 -10.97 19.52 0.42
N THR A 32 -11.52 18.33 0.12
CA THR A 32 -12.32 17.58 1.07
C THR A 32 -11.42 16.92 2.11
N THR A 33 -11.60 17.26 3.40
CA THR A 33 -10.91 16.59 4.50
C THR A 33 -11.30 15.10 4.55
N ALA A 34 -10.31 14.22 4.62
CA ALA A 34 -10.52 12.78 4.72
C ALA A 34 -9.47 12.14 5.64
N GLN A 35 -9.79 10.94 6.11
CA GLN A 35 -8.85 10.05 6.80
C GLN A 35 -8.96 8.67 6.15
N ALA A 36 -7.84 8.00 5.97
CA ALA A 36 -7.77 6.69 5.32
C ALA A 36 -6.75 5.79 6.02
N GLN A 37 -6.87 4.49 5.75
CA GLN A 37 -5.94 3.46 6.19
C GLN A 37 -5.39 2.70 4.98
N GLY A 38 -4.15 2.24 5.07
CA GLY A 38 -3.52 1.40 4.05
C GLY A 38 -3.54 -0.07 4.48
N GLU A 39 -4.14 -0.94 3.69
CA GLU A 39 -4.12 -2.39 3.93
C GLU A 39 -3.81 -3.13 2.64
N TRP A 40 -2.89 -4.09 2.72
CA TRP A 40 -2.56 -4.97 1.59
C TRP A 40 -3.00 -6.39 1.88
N PHE A 41 -3.58 -7.00 0.86
CA PHE A 41 -4.03 -8.38 0.86
C PHE A 41 -3.37 -9.13 -0.30
N PHE A 42 -3.04 -10.39 -0.07
CA PHE A 42 -2.41 -11.25 -1.07
C PHE A 42 -3.14 -12.58 -1.20
N ARG A 43 -3.23 -13.05 -2.44
CA ARG A 43 -3.72 -14.38 -2.81
C ARG A 43 -2.69 -15.03 -3.73
N PRO A 44 -2.15 -16.21 -3.39
CA PRO A 44 -1.21 -16.91 -4.25
C PRO A 44 -1.90 -17.40 -5.53
N GLN A 45 -1.13 -17.57 -6.60
CA GLN A 45 -1.64 -18.17 -7.84
C GLN A 45 -2.17 -19.58 -7.56
N GLY A 46 -3.39 -19.87 -8.01
CA GLY A 46 -4.07 -21.15 -7.77
C GLY A 46 -4.65 -21.34 -6.36
N GLY A 47 -4.51 -20.36 -5.47
CA GLY A 47 -5.16 -20.38 -4.15
C GLY A 47 -6.52 -19.69 -4.15
N ASP A 48 -7.41 -20.14 -3.26
CA ASP A 48 -8.77 -19.60 -3.10
C ASP A 48 -8.88 -18.57 -1.96
N THR A 49 -7.86 -18.47 -1.12
CA THR A 49 -7.88 -17.62 0.08
C THR A 49 -7.04 -16.37 -0.10
N THR A 50 -7.62 -15.23 0.27
CA THR A 50 -6.96 -13.94 0.32
C THR A 50 -6.66 -13.61 1.79
N SER A 51 -5.42 -13.27 2.10
CA SER A 51 -4.97 -12.97 3.48
C SER A 51 -4.41 -11.55 3.56
N LYS A 52 -4.67 -10.86 4.68
CA LYS A 52 -4.04 -9.57 4.98
C LYS A 52 -2.55 -9.77 5.24
N ILE A 53 -1.70 -9.01 4.57
CA ILE A 53 -0.23 -9.11 4.67
C ILE A 53 0.42 -7.87 5.27
N LEU A 54 -0.21 -6.70 5.15
CA LEU A 54 0.30 -5.45 5.71
C LEU A 54 -0.85 -4.53 6.13
N HIS A 55 -0.68 -3.85 7.26
CA HIS A 55 -1.45 -2.68 7.69
C HIS A 55 -0.49 -1.50 7.86
N TYR A 56 -0.87 -0.31 7.43
CA TYR A 56 -0.14 0.91 7.73
C TYR A 56 -0.95 1.76 8.70
N ASP A 57 -0.37 2.05 9.87
CA ASP A 57 -0.92 2.96 10.85
C ASP A 57 -0.41 4.39 10.56
N PRO A 58 -1.29 5.31 10.13
CA PRO A 58 -0.89 6.69 9.84
C PRO A 58 -0.58 7.53 11.08
N GLU A 59 -1.06 7.15 12.27
CA GLU A 59 -0.78 7.84 13.54
C GLU A 59 0.64 7.60 13.99
N GLU A 60 1.02 6.33 14.01
CA GLU A 60 2.32 5.90 14.49
C GLU A 60 3.38 5.96 13.37
N GLY A 61 2.94 6.12 12.12
CA GLY A 61 3.80 6.19 10.95
C GLY A 61 4.54 4.89 10.69
N ARG A 62 3.96 3.74 11.07
CA ARG A 62 4.60 2.43 10.99
C ARG A 62 3.75 1.42 10.21
N GLU A 63 4.40 0.57 9.43
CA GLU A 63 3.81 -0.64 8.90
C GLU A 63 3.82 -1.79 9.91
N GLU A 64 2.74 -2.54 9.93
CA GLU A 64 2.59 -3.81 10.63
C GLU A 64 2.45 -4.92 9.58
N VAL A 65 3.47 -5.77 9.49
CA VAL A 65 3.50 -6.91 8.55
C VAL A 65 3.04 -8.17 9.27
N ALA A 66 2.08 -8.88 8.68
CA ALA A 66 1.57 -10.12 9.26
C ALA A 66 2.69 -11.20 9.31
N PRO A 67 2.69 -12.09 10.32
CA PRO A 67 3.62 -13.21 10.37
C PRO A 67 3.50 -14.08 9.12
N GLY A 68 4.65 -14.55 8.60
CA GLY A 68 4.69 -15.42 7.43
C GLY A 68 5.76 -15.02 6.40
N PRO A 69 5.60 -15.39 5.12
CA PRO A 69 6.66 -15.30 4.12
C PRO A 69 7.03 -13.86 3.73
N PHE A 70 6.18 -12.89 4.08
CA PHE A 70 6.38 -11.48 3.76
C PHE A 70 7.06 -10.69 4.88
N GLN A 71 7.29 -11.31 6.04
CA GLN A 71 7.93 -10.66 7.18
C GLN A 71 9.39 -10.30 6.84
N GLY A 72 9.76 -9.04 7.06
CA GLY A 72 11.10 -8.54 6.78
C GLY A 72 11.40 -8.20 5.31
N VAL A 73 10.43 -8.40 4.40
CA VAL A 73 10.60 -8.08 2.96
C VAL A 73 9.61 -7.05 2.42
N LEU A 74 8.51 -6.78 3.13
CA LEU A 74 7.59 -5.68 2.82
C LEU A 74 7.95 -4.41 3.58
N SER A 75 7.74 -3.27 2.93
CA SER A 75 7.81 -1.95 3.57
C SER A 75 6.82 -0.97 2.94
N TRP A 76 6.34 -0.02 3.73
CA TRP A 76 5.45 1.05 3.26
C TRP A 76 6.22 2.12 2.48
N ASN A 77 5.79 2.39 1.25
CA ASN A 77 6.34 3.44 0.39
C ASN A 77 5.27 4.40 -0.14
N GLY A 78 4.26 4.68 0.69
CA GLY A 78 3.18 5.63 0.36
C GLY A 78 3.30 6.95 1.13
N SER A 79 2.17 7.66 1.18
CA SER A 79 1.99 8.86 1.99
C SER A 79 2.33 8.62 3.47
N ARG A 80 3.02 9.57 4.11
CA ARG A 80 3.49 9.51 5.50
C ARG A 80 3.27 10.85 6.20
N GLY A 81 3.07 10.83 7.52
CA GLY A 81 2.87 12.04 8.33
C GLY A 81 1.52 12.73 8.12
N THR A 82 0.55 12.02 7.55
CA THR A 82 -0.83 12.49 7.33
C THR A 82 -1.79 11.32 7.43
N ARG A 83 -3.01 11.58 7.90
CA ARG A 83 -4.15 10.65 7.83
C ARG A 83 -4.84 10.65 6.46
N ASP A 84 -4.60 11.68 5.66
CA ASP A 84 -5.15 11.82 4.31
C ASP A 84 -4.23 11.08 3.32
N LEU A 85 -4.31 9.75 3.33
CA LEU A 85 -3.47 8.88 2.50
C LEU A 85 -3.95 8.94 1.05
N GLN A 86 -3.09 9.42 0.16
CA GLN A 86 -3.31 9.53 -1.28
C GLN A 86 -2.03 9.26 -2.06
#